data_AF-A0A2J5PYV8-F1
#
_entry.id   AF-A0A2J5PYV8-F1
#
_cell.length_a   1.000
_cell.length_b   1.000
_cell.length_c   1.000
_cell.angle_alpha   90.00
_cell.angle_beta   90.00
_cell.angle_gamma   90.00
#
_symmetry.space_group_name_H-M   'P 1'
#
loop_
_entity.id
_entity.type
_entity.pdbx_description
1 polymer ?
#
loop_
_entity_poly.entity_id
_entity_poly.type
_entity_poly.pdbx_seq_one_letter_code
_entity_poly.pdbx_strand_id
1 'polypeptide(L)' 'FQAERMQEARRRLANGNTSVMTVAADLGYANASHFSAAFQKQFGVTPSTFKRLI' A
#
# COMPACT_ATOMS: atom_id res chain seq x y z
N PHE A 1 -2.34 15.32 0.85
CA PHE A 1 -1.94 14.38 1.93
C PHE A 1 -2.23 12.90 1.62
N GLN A 2 -3.47 12.41 1.48
CA GLN A 2 -3.71 10.96 1.26
C GLN A 2 -3.14 10.41 -0.05
N ALA A 3 -3.19 11.17 -1.15
CA ALA A 3 -2.67 10.75 -2.44
C ALA A 3 -1.15 10.53 -2.42
N GLU A 4 -0.39 11.43 -1.79
CA GLU A 4 1.07 11.29 -1.65
C GLU A 4 1.47 10.05 -0.85
N ARG A 5 0.78 9.76 0.26
CA ARG A 5 1.01 8.52 1.02
C ARG A 5 0.78 7.28 0.19
N MET A 6 -0.22 7.29 -0.68
CA MET A 6 -0.55 6.15 -1.54
C MET A 6 0.48 5.97 -2.66
N GLN A 7 1.01 7.06 -3.22
CA GLN A 7 2.12 6.99 -4.17
C GLN A 7 3.39 6.43 -3.52
N GLU A 8 3.70 6.85 -2.30
CA GLU A 8 4.81 6.30 -1.52
C GLU A 8 4.60 4.81 -1.21
N ALA A 9 3.38 4.42 -0.83
CA ALA A 9 3.02 3.02 -0.64
C ALA A 9 3.31 2.19 -1.90
N ARG A 10 2.90 2.70 -3.07
CA ARG A 10 3.12 2.03 -4.35
C ARG A 10 4.61 1.86 -4.66
N ARG A 11 5.42 2.88 -4.41
CA ARG A 11 6.89 2.82 -4.58
C ARG A 11 7.53 1.77 -3.66
N ARG A 12 7.15 1.75 -2.38
CA ARG A 12 7.69 0.76 -1.42
C ARG A 12 7.29 -0.67 -1.76
N LEU A 13 6.05 -0.87 -2.20
CA LEU A 13 5.59 -2.18 -2.66
C LEU A 13 6.31 -2.63 -3.94
N ALA A 14 6.56 -1.70 -4.87
CA ALA A 14 7.29 -1.95 -6.12
C ALA A 14 8.74 -2.43 -5.89
N ASN A 15 9.40 -1.96 -4.82
CA ASN A 15 10.77 -2.34 -4.50
C ASN A 15 10.91 -3.77 -3.93
N GLY A 16 9.80 -4.51 -3.71
CA GLY A 16 9.79 -5.94 -3.33
C GLY A 16 10.20 -6.26 -1.88
N ASN A 17 11.09 -5.47 -1.28
CA ASN A 17 11.68 -5.72 0.04
C ASN A 17 10.75 -5.46 1.23
N THR A 18 9.57 -4.85 1.02
CA THR A 18 8.69 -4.46 2.12
C THR A 18 7.36 -5.21 2.06
N SER A 19 6.90 -5.71 3.22
CA SER A 19 5.58 -6.35 3.32
C SER A 19 4.46 -5.32 3.27
N VAL A 20 3.26 -5.72 2.84
CA VAL A 20 2.05 -4.87 2.85
C VAL A 20 1.76 -4.33 4.26
N MET A 21 1.95 -5.15 5.30
CA MET A 21 1.74 -4.74 6.70
C MET A 21 2.76 -3.69 7.14
N THR A 22 4.03 -3.86 6.78
CA THR A 22 5.10 -2.89 7.13
C THR A 22 4.83 -1.54 6.45
N VAL A 23 4.47 -1.53 5.16
CA VAL A 23 4.11 -0.30 4.45
C VAL A 23 2.88 0.38 5.09
N ALA A 24 1.86 -0.39 5.48
CA ALA A 24 0.69 0.14 6.16
C ALA A 24 1.05 0.81 7.50
N ALA A 25 1.86 0.13 8.31
CA ALA A 25 2.31 0.63 9.62
C ALA A 25 3.14 1.93 9.48
N ASP A 26 4.11 1.96 8.57
CA ASP A 26 4.94 3.14 8.30
C ASP A 26 4.13 4.37 7.86
N LEU A 27 3.01 4.15 7.18
CA LEU A 27 2.12 5.21 6.70
C LEU A 27 1.07 5.64 7.74
N GLY A 28 1.15 5.09 8.96
CA GLY A 28 0.28 5.42 10.09
C GLY A 28 -1.06 4.71 10.08
N TYR A 29 -1.18 3.58 9.37
CA TYR A 29 -2.38 2.75 9.45
C TYR A 29 -2.27 1.74 10.59
N ALA A 30 -3.22 1.80 11.53
CA ALA A 30 -3.32 0.83 12.62
C ALA A 30 -3.68 -0.58 12.14
N ASN A 31 -4.29 -0.70 10.95
CA ASN A 31 -4.66 -1.98 10.37
C ASN A 31 -4.40 -2.03 8.86
N ALA A 32 -4.02 -3.20 8.37
CA ALA A 32 -3.72 -3.41 6.95
C ALA A 32 -4.98 -3.40 6.07
N SER A 33 -6.17 -3.65 6.63
CA SER A 33 -7.43 -3.67 5.90
C SER A 33 -7.87 -2.27 5.44
N HIS A 34 -7.79 -1.26 6.32
CA HIS A 34 -8.10 0.12 5.94
C HIS A 34 -7.07 0.67 4.96
N PHE A 35 -5.79 0.32 5.14
CA PHE A 35 -4.76 0.62 4.15
C PHE A 35 -5.10 0.00 2.79
N SER A 36 -5.45 -1.29 2.76
CA SER A 36 -5.77 -2.00 1.52
C SER A 36 -6.99 -1.43 0.81
N ALA A 37 -8.04 -1.06 1.55
CA ALA A 37 -9.21 -0.40 0.99
C ALA A 37 -8.87 0.98 0.41
N ALA A 38 -8.06 1.78 1.12
CA ALA A 38 -7.63 3.09 0.63
C ALA A 38 -6.71 2.97 -0.60
N PHE A 39 -5.81 2.00 -0.61
CA PHE A 39 -4.93 1.71 -1.74
C PHE A 39 -5.71 1.24 -2.97
N GLN A 40 -6.68 0.33 -2.78
CA GLN A 40 -7.57 -0.13 -3.85
C GLN A 40 -8.44 1.01 -4.39
N LYS A 41 -8.94 1.90 -3.53
CA LYS A 41 -9.70 3.08 -3.97
C LYS A 41 -8.86 4.03 -4.85
N GLN A 42 -7.55 4.10 -4.61
CA GLN A 42 -6.62 4.95 -5.38
C GLN A 42 -6.11 4.28 -6.67
N PHE A 43 -5.80 2.99 -6.64
CA PHE A 43 -5.10 2.29 -7.73
C PHE A 43 -5.90 1.19 -8.42
N GLY A 44 -7.13 0.92 -7.98
CA GLY A 44 -8.01 -0.11 -8.55
C GLY A 44 -7.68 -1.55 -8.15
N VAL A 45 -6.51 -1.80 -7.56
CA VAL A 45 -6.06 -3.12 -7.10
C VAL A 45 -5.65 -3.09 -5.63
N THR A 46 -5.77 -4.22 -4.93
CA THR A 46 -5.27 -4.32 -3.55
C THR A 46 -3.73 -4.29 -3.55
N PRO A 47 -3.09 -3.84 -2.46
CA PRO A 47 -1.63 -3.80 -2.36
C PRO A 47 -0.99 -5.19 -2.44
N SER A 48 -1.68 -6.23 -1.94
CA SER A 48 -1.24 -7.62 -2.08
C SER A 48 -1.28 -8.12 -3.52
N THR A 49 -2.35 -7.78 -4.27
CA THR A 49 -2.44 -8.09 -5.71
C THR A 49 -1.39 -7.32 -6.48
N PHE A 50 -1.23 -6.01 -6.20
CA PHE A 50 -0.19 -5.18 -6.81
C PHE A 50 1.20 -5.78 -6.60
N LYS A 51 1.52 -6.22 -5.37
CA LYS A 51 2.80 -6.87 -5.05
C LYS A 51 3.03 -8.20 -5.79
N ARG A 52 1.96 -8.91 -6.19
CA ARG A 52 2.06 -10.16 -6.96
C ARG A 52 2.26 -9.92 -8.47
N LEU A 53 1.83 -8.77 -8.97
CA LEU A 53 1.87 -8.43 -10.40
C LEU A 53 3.22 -7.84 -10.84
N ILE A 54 4.03 -7.42 -9.88
CA ILE A 54 5.41 -6.94 -10.06
C ILE A 54 6.39 -8.06 -9.75
#